data_AF-K9UMV7-F1
#
_entry.id   AF-K9UMV7-F1
#
_cell.length_a   1.000
_cell.length_b   1.000
_cell.length_c   1.000
_cell.angle_alpha   90.00
_cell.angle_beta   90.00
_cell.angle_gamma   90.00
#
_symmetry.space_group_name_H-M   'P 1'
#
loop_
_entity.id
_entity.type
_entity.pdbx_description
1 polymer ?
#
loop_
_entity_poly.entity_id
_entity_poly.type
_entity_poly.pdbx_seq_one_letter_code
_entity_poly.pdbx_strand_id
1 'polypeptide(L)'
;MMCMDENMNSEQLDKLGKFLVEHIRDFNIDSFDELVANSYAPFFGRKLRRKVDENFTQEQLAIVRKIITYCIDDTIAELLYNLDKNNCKSDISICIDDRTVAENGDRLRMELYNDEGWIARFSKHHEEEDV
;
A
#
# COMPACT_ATOMS: atom_id res chain seq x y z
N MET A 1 -36.66 6.73 -15.79
CA MET A 1 -36.51 7.25 -14.42
C MET A 1 -35.46 6.38 -13.74
N MET A 2 -34.40 7.01 -13.24
CA MET A 2 -33.11 6.48 -12.73
C MET A 2 -33.28 5.38 -11.66
N CYS A 3 -32.33 4.46 -11.40
CA CYS A 3 -30.91 4.62 -11.01
C CYS A 3 -30.07 3.46 -11.59
N MET A 4 -28.92 3.63 -12.27
CA MET A 4 -27.59 4.10 -11.79
C MET A 4 -27.22 3.56 -10.41
N ASP A 5 -26.85 2.28 -10.31
CA ASP A 5 -26.25 1.70 -9.09
C ASP A 5 -24.98 0.86 -9.33
N GLU A 6 -24.43 0.78 -10.56
CA GLU A 6 -23.23 -0.04 -10.81
C GLU A 6 -21.88 0.71 -10.69
N ASN A 7 -21.86 2.06 -10.67
CA ASN A 7 -20.60 2.83 -10.65
C ASN A 7 -20.29 3.53 -9.32
N MET A 8 -21.13 3.37 -8.31
CA MET A 8 -21.09 4.21 -7.11
C MET A 8 -20.22 3.63 -5.98
N ASN A 9 -19.67 2.43 -6.14
CA ASN A 9 -18.74 1.80 -5.19
C ASN A 9 -17.26 2.02 -5.61
N SER A 10 -17.02 2.17 -6.91
CA SER A 10 -15.67 2.33 -7.49
C SER A 10 -14.99 3.62 -7.03
N GLU A 11 -15.68 4.76 -6.93
CA GLU A 11 -15.03 6.03 -6.55
C GLU A 11 -14.53 6.02 -5.09
N GLN A 12 -15.33 5.50 -4.15
CA GLN A 12 -14.93 5.39 -2.74
C GLN A 12 -13.84 4.33 -2.55
N LEU A 13 -13.94 3.21 -3.25
CA LEU A 13 -12.88 2.19 -3.30
C LEU A 13 -11.58 2.78 -3.84
N ASP A 14 -11.65 3.58 -4.90
CA ASP A 14 -10.50 4.26 -5.47
C ASP A 14 -9.90 5.29 -4.51
N LYS A 15 -10.72 6.04 -3.76
CA LYS A 15 -10.23 6.95 -2.71
C LYS A 15 -9.49 6.18 -1.62
N LEU A 16 -10.03 5.05 -1.16
CA LEU A 16 -9.37 4.18 -0.19
C LEU A 16 -8.04 3.65 -0.75
N GLY A 17 -8.09 3.09 -1.95
CA GLY A 17 -6.94 2.50 -2.63
C GLY A 17 -5.83 3.51 -2.85
N LYS A 18 -6.17 4.68 -3.40
CA LYS A 18 -5.23 5.78 -3.59
C LYS A 18 -4.62 6.24 -2.26
N PHE A 19 -5.43 6.35 -1.21
CA PHE A 19 -4.92 6.71 0.12
C PHE A 19 -3.91 5.67 0.64
N LEU A 20 -4.25 4.38 0.56
CA LEU A 20 -3.37 3.30 1.03
C LEU A 20 -2.07 3.23 0.21
N VAL A 21 -2.17 3.39 -1.11
CA VAL A 21 -1.00 3.32 -1.99
C VAL A 21 -0.11 4.56 -1.81
N GLU A 22 -0.63 5.77 -1.96
CA GLU A 22 0.20 6.98 -1.94
C GLU A 22 0.71 7.32 -0.53
N HIS A 23 -0.13 7.19 0.50
CA HIS A 23 0.21 7.66 1.84
C HIS A 23 0.77 6.58 2.76
N ILE A 24 0.60 5.31 2.44
CA ILE A 24 1.15 4.20 3.23
C ILE A 24 2.23 3.47 2.44
N ARG A 25 1.90 2.87 1.30
CA ARG A 25 2.86 2.06 0.53
C ARG A 25 4.04 2.89 0.02
N ASP A 26 3.75 3.85 -0.85
CA ASP A 26 4.77 4.63 -1.55
C ASP A 26 5.55 5.52 -0.59
N PHE A 27 4.87 6.13 0.39
CA PHE A 27 5.54 6.89 1.44
C PHE A 27 6.62 6.09 2.17
N ASN A 28 6.36 4.82 2.51
CA ASN A 28 7.32 3.98 3.23
C ASN A 28 8.46 3.50 2.31
N ILE A 29 8.17 3.25 1.03
CA ILE A 29 9.19 2.93 0.02
C ILE A 29 10.11 4.14 -0.20
N ASP A 30 9.56 5.33 -0.40
CA ASP A 30 10.31 6.59 -0.47
C ASP A 30 11.16 6.81 0.79
N SER A 31 10.59 6.58 1.97
CA SER A 31 11.31 6.75 3.23
C SER A 31 12.53 5.83 3.32
N PHE A 32 12.42 4.62 2.79
CA PHE A 32 13.57 3.72 2.65
C PHE A 32 14.58 4.26 1.63
N ASP A 33 14.12 4.68 0.46
CA ASP A 33 14.97 5.21 -0.61
C ASP A 33 15.73 6.46 -0.17
N GLU A 34 15.09 7.38 0.55
CA GLU A 34 15.70 8.57 1.14
C GLU A 34 16.74 8.24 2.21
N LEU A 35 16.45 7.24 3.07
CA LEU A 35 17.40 6.73 4.06
C LEU A 35 18.68 6.22 3.39
N VAL A 36 18.56 5.53 2.25
CA VAL A 36 19.70 5.02 1.47
C VAL A 36 20.39 6.12 0.65
N ALA A 37 19.64 7.07 0.08
CA ALA A 37 20.14 8.10 -0.84
C ALA A 37 20.86 9.28 -0.16
N ASN A 38 20.77 9.42 1.17
CA ASN A 38 21.39 10.50 1.97
C ASN A 38 20.71 11.87 1.81
N SER A 39 19.43 11.89 1.41
CA SER A 39 18.69 13.13 1.18
C SER A 39 18.12 13.72 2.47
N TYR A 40 17.67 12.93 3.45
CA TYR A 40 17.14 13.46 4.71
C TYR A 40 17.14 12.40 5.84
N ALA A 41 18.16 12.39 6.70
CA ALA A 41 18.15 11.58 7.91
C ALA A 41 18.02 12.48 9.16
N PRO A 42 16.88 12.46 9.89
CA PRO A 42 16.79 13.05 11.22
C PRO A 42 17.90 12.51 12.15
N PHE A 43 18.12 13.13 13.31
CA PHE A 43 19.19 12.71 14.25
C PHE A 43 19.22 11.19 14.51
N PHE A 44 18.05 10.55 14.64
CA PHE A 44 17.91 9.10 14.80
C PHE A 44 18.29 8.29 13.54
N GLY A 45 18.02 8.82 12.35
CA GLY A 45 18.35 8.19 11.08
C GLY A 45 19.86 8.12 10.81
N ARG A 46 20.66 9.07 11.33
CA ARG A 46 22.11 9.12 11.05
C ARG A 46 22.89 7.91 11.58
N LYS A 47 22.55 7.43 12.78
CA LYS A 47 23.25 6.26 13.36
C LYS A 47 22.88 4.97 12.63
N LEU A 48 21.61 4.81 12.27
CA LEU A 48 21.15 3.69 11.47
C LEU A 48 21.78 3.72 10.08
N ARG A 49 21.80 4.90 9.45
CA ARG A 49 22.43 5.12 8.15
C ARG A 49 23.90 4.72 8.14
N ARG A 50 24.69 5.17 9.12
CA ARG A 50 26.10 4.77 9.19
C ARG A 50 26.26 3.26 9.23
N LYS A 51 25.40 2.55 9.98
CA LYS A 51 25.41 1.09 9.97
C LYS A 51 25.03 0.51 8.62
N VAL A 52 24.09 1.11 7.90
CA VAL A 52 23.74 0.69 6.54
C VAL A 52 24.94 0.83 5.62
N ASP A 53 25.60 2.00 5.57
CA ASP A 53 26.77 2.24 4.73
C ASP A 53 27.96 1.32 5.08
N GLU A 54 28.15 1.00 6.37
CA GLU A 54 29.25 0.15 6.84
C GLU A 54 29.02 -1.34 6.56
N ASN A 55 27.77 -1.79 6.41
CA ASN A 55 27.45 -3.24 6.43
C ASN A 55 26.70 -3.75 5.19
N PHE A 56 26.21 -2.87 4.31
CA PHE A 56 25.39 -3.29 3.17
C PHE A 56 25.93 -2.77 1.83
N THR A 57 25.91 -3.62 0.81
CA THR A 57 26.12 -3.22 -0.58
C THR A 57 24.82 -2.71 -1.21
N GLN A 58 24.91 -2.03 -2.35
CA GLN A 58 23.72 -1.57 -3.09
C GLN A 58 22.84 -2.74 -3.56
N GLU A 59 23.44 -3.86 -3.97
CA GLU A 59 22.71 -5.08 -4.34
C GLU A 59 21.92 -5.66 -3.15
N GLN A 60 22.54 -5.69 -1.96
CA GLN A 60 21.85 -6.14 -0.74
C GLN A 60 20.72 -5.19 -0.36
N LEU A 61 20.92 -3.88 -0.53
CA LEU A 61 19.89 -2.88 -0.26
C LEU A 61 18.71 -2.98 -1.23
N ALA A 62 18.95 -3.32 -2.49
CA ALA A 62 17.89 -3.61 -3.45
C ALA A 62 17.04 -4.81 -3.01
N ILE A 63 17.65 -5.87 -2.48
CA ILE A 63 16.92 -7.02 -1.91
C ILE A 63 16.12 -6.59 -0.67
N VAL A 64 16.72 -5.82 0.24
CA VAL A 64 16.02 -5.31 1.43
C VAL A 64 14.83 -4.43 1.04
N ARG A 65 14.98 -3.59 0.02
CA ARG A 65 13.90 -2.77 -0.53
C ARG A 65 12.72 -3.64 -0.99
N LYS A 66 12.99 -4.68 -1.80
CA LYS A 66 11.97 -5.65 -2.25
C LYS A 66 11.27 -6.34 -1.07
N ILE A 67 12.00 -6.75 -0.03
CA ILE A 67 11.43 -7.36 1.18
C ILE A 67 10.50 -6.38 1.91
N ILE A 68 10.93 -5.13 2.09
CA ILE A 68 10.12 -4.10 2.75
C ILE A 68 8.85 -3.83 1.95
N THR A 69 8.96 -3.65 0.63
CA THR A 69 7.81 -3.49 -0.27
C THR A 69 6.83 -4.65 -0.12
N TYR A 70 7.31 -5.89 -0.18
CA TYR A 70 6.50 -7.09 0.02
C TYR A 70 5.78 -7.10 1.38
N CYS A 71 6.50 -6.80 2.48
CA CYS A 71 5.90 -6.77 3.81
C CYS A 71 4.82 -5.69 3.94
N ILE A 72 5.01 -4.53 3.32
CA ILE A 72 4.00 -3.47 3.31
C ILE A 72 2.77 -3.90 2.51
N ASP A 73 2.98 -4.47 1.32
CA ASP A 73 1.90 -4.94 0.45
C ASP A 73 1.07 -6.04 1.13
N ASP A 74 1.73 -7.01 1.77
CA ASP A 74 1.05 -8.07 2.52
C ASP A 74 0.33 -7.52 3.76
N THR A 75 0.89 -6.53 4.45
CA THR A 75 0.22 -5.86 5.58
C THR A 75 -1.06 -5.16 5.13
N ILE A 76 -1.03 -4.44 4.01
CA ILE A 76 -2.22 -3.78 3.45
C ILE A 76 -3.24 -4.84 3.02
N ALA A 77 -2.80 -5.91 2.36
CA ALA A 77 -3.68 -6.99 1.93
C ALA A 77 -4.38 -7.69 3.11
N GLU A 78 -3.65 -7.95 4.19
CA GLU A 78 -4.19 -8.56 5.41
C GLU A 78 -5.13 -7.61 6.14
N LEU A 79 -4.80 -6.31 6.20
CA LEU A 79 -5.71 -5.29 6.72
C LEU A 79 -7.04 -5.29 5.96
N LEU A 80 -6.99 -5.23 4.62
CA LEU A 80 -8.19 -5.24 3.77
C LEU A 80 -8.98 -6.54 3.92
N TYR A 81 -8.31 -7.68 4.04
CA TYR A 81 -8.96 -8.97 4.28
C TYR A 81 -9.70 -9.01 5.62
N ASN A 82 -9.12 -8.45 6.69
CA ASN A 82 -9.76 -8.40 8.00
C ASN A 82 -10.88 -7.35 8.09
N LEU A 83 -10.87 -6.33 7.23
CA LEU A 83 -11.93 -5.32 7.11
C LEU A 83 -13.03 -5.71 6.11
N ASP A 84 -12.82 -6.78 5.33
CA ASP A 84 -13.83 -7.30 4.41
C ASP A 84 -15.02 -7.89 5.19
N LYS A 85 -16.20 -7.31 4.97
CA LYS A 85 -17.44 -7.70 5.62
C LYS A 85 -17.84 -9.14 5.30
N ASN A 86 -17.43 -9.66 4.14
CA ASN A 86 -17.67 -11.05 3.74
C ASN A 86 -16.85 -12.07 4.57
N ASN A 87 -15.87 -11.59 5.34
CA ASN A 87 -15.01 -12.43 6.16
C ASN A 87 -15.59 -12.67 7.58
N CYS A 88 -16.80 -12.18 7.89
CA CYS A 88 -17.61 -12.44 9.09
C CYS A 88 -16.90 -12.26 10.46
N LYS A 89 -15.77 -11.56 10.51
CA LYS A 89 -14.90 -11.51 11.70
C LYS A 89 -14.67 -10.12 12.31
N SER A 90 -15.21 -9.07 11.69
CA SER A 90 -14.94 -7.70 12.11
C SER A 90 -16.22 -6.89 12.25
N ASP A 91 -16.40 -6.27 13.42
CA ASP A 91 -17.41 -5.24 13.68
C ASP A 91 -16.91 -3.83 13.25
N ILE A 92 -15.80 -3.76 12.52
CA ILE A 92 -15.19 -2.52 12.05
C ILE A 92 -15.68 -2.23 10.63
N SER A 93 -16.18 -1.02 10.41
CA SER A 93 -16.53 -0.49 9.09
C SER A 93 -15.57 0.64 8.68
N ILE A 94 -15.29 0.73 7.38
CA ILE A 94 -14.59 1.87 6.78
C ILE A 94 -15.62 2.76 6.10
N CYS A 95 -15.68 4.02 6.50
CA CYS A 95 -16.54 5.03 5.87
C CYS A 95 -15.70 6.09 5.15
N ILE A 96 -16.04 6.35 3.89
CA ILE A 96 -15.46 7.41 3.05
C ILE A 96 -16.61 8.27 2.52
N ASP A 97 -16.53 9.59 2.71
CA ASP A 97 -17.57 10.54 2.32
C ASP A 97 -18.98 10.13 2.80
N ASP A 98 -19.09 9.77 4.09
CA ASP A 98 -20.31 9.29 4.76
C ASP A 98 -20.90 7.99 4.18
N ARG A 99 -20.12 7.21 3.41
CA ARG A 99 -20.52 5.93 2.83
C ARG A 99 -19.61 4.80 3.25
N THR A 100 -20.19 3.67 3.65
CA THR A 100 -19.43 2.47 4.00
C THR A 100 -18.90 1.79 2.74
N VAL A 101 -17.57 1.65 2.64
CA VAL A 101 -16.88 1.09 1.46
C VAL A 101 -17.17 -0.42 1.27
N ALA A 102 -17.47 -1.12 2.36
CA ALA A 102 -17.67 -2.58 2.39
C ALA A 102 -19.13 -3.04 2.28
N GLU A 103 -20.07 -2.18 1.88
CA GLU A 103 -21.48 -2.56 1.78
C GLU A 103 -21.81 -3.39 0.53
N ASN A 104 -21.06 -3.24 -0.57
CA ASN A 104 -21.35 -3.89 -1.86
C ASN A 104 -20.09 -4.36 -2.64
N GLY A 105 -18.91 -4.40 -2.01
CA GLY A 105 -17.65 -4.69 -2.70
C GLY A 105 -17.33 -6.18 -2.74
N ASP A 106 -16.97 -6.68 -3.93
CA ASP A 106 -16.15 -7.88 -4.04
C ASP A 106 -14.87 -7.73 -3.19
N ARG A 107 -14.28 -8.87 -2.83
CA ARG A 107 -13.16 -9.03 -1.88
C ARG A 107 -12.17 -7.86 -1.92
N LEU A 108 -12.19 -6.96 -0.92
CA LEU A 108 -11.36 -5.73 -0.87
C LEU A 108 -9.88 -5.98 -1.16
N ARG A 109 -9.36 -7.13 -0.72
CA ARG A 109 -7.98 -7.56 -0.98
C ARG A 109 -7.66 -7.69 -2.47
N MET A 110 -8.62 -8.06 -3.31
CA MET A 110 -8.45 -8.24 -4.75
C MET A 110 -8.27 -6.91 -5.49
N GLU A 111 -8.79 -5.81 -4.95
CA GLU A 111 -8.63 -4.46 -5.52
C GLU A 111 -7.17 -3.97 -5.44
N LEU A 112 -6.37 -4.53 -4.54
CA LEU A 112 -4.98 -4.12 -4.35
C LEU A 112 -4.06 -4.54 -5.51
N TYR A 113 -4.27 -5.75 -6.03
CA TYR A 113 -3.42 -6.41 -7.02
C TYR A 113 -4.09 -6.45 -8.40
N ASN A 114 -3.39 -6.98 -9.42
CA ASN A 114 -3.79 -7.09 -10.84
C ASN A 114 -3.50 -5.85 -11.70
N ASP A 115 -3.59 -6.01 -13.03
CA ASP A 115 -3.25 -4.99 -14.04
C ASP A 115 -4.14 -3.73 -13.95
N GLU A 116 -5.32 -3.84 -13.35
CA GLU A 116 -6.26 -2.76 -13.06
C GLU A 116 -6.37 -2.47 -11.55
N GLY A 117 -5.49 -3.05 -10.73
CA GLY A 117 -5.47 -2.91 -9.28
C GLY A 117 -4.93 -1.55 -8.82
N TRP A 118 -5.14 -1.23 -7.53
CA TRP A 118 -4.71 0.02 -6.93
C TRP A 118 -3.20 0.24 -7.02
N ILE A 119 -2.38 -0.82 -6.86
CA ILE A 119 -0.93 -0.69 -7.03
C ILE A 119 -0.63 -0.27 -8.47
N ALA A 120 -1.16 -0.97 -9.49
CA ALA A 120 -0.91 -0.64 -10.89
C ALA A 120 -1.41 0.77 -11.28
N ARG A 121 -2.50 1.23 -10.68
CA ARG A 121 -3.15 2.51 -11.03
C ARG A 121 -2.59 3.72 -10.28
N PHE A 122 -2.20 3.56 -9.03
CA PHE A 122 -1.86 4.68 -8.14
C PHE A 122 -0.41 4.70 -7.68
N SER A 123 0.29 3.56 -7.73
CA SER A 123 1.69 3.50 -7.26
C SER A 123 2.62 4.21 -8.22
N LYS A 124 3.61 4.90 -7.68
CA LYS A 124 4.77 5.35 -8.47
C LYS A 124 5.92 4.34 -8.48
N HIS A 125 5.88 3.31 -7.62
CA HIS A 125 6.89 2.25 -7.56
C HIS A 125 6.35 0.94 -8.15
N HIS A 126 7.01 0.48 -9.22
CA HIS A 126 6.75 -0.80 -9.87
C HIS A 126 8.05 -1.61 -9.77
N GLU A 127 8.07 -2.59 -8.88
CA GLU A 127 9.21 -3.50 -8.80
C GLU A 127 9.24 -4.36 -10.07
N GLU A 128 10.43 -4.61 -10.62
CA GLU A 128 10.59 -5.62 -11.65
C GLU A 128 10.36 -7.00 -11.02
N GLU A 129 9.43 -7.78 -11.57
CA GLU A 129 9.26 -9.18 -11.19
C GLU A 129 10.55 -9.94 -11.52
N ASP A 130 11.12 -10.62 -10.51
CA ASP A 130 12.20 -11.58 -10.75
C ASP A 130 11.55 -12.83 -11.42
N VAL A 131 11.43 -12.80 -12.75
CA VAL A 131 10.95 -13.92 -13.58
C VAL A 131 11.98 -15.04 -13.63
#